data_AF-A0A8I6SVI6-F1
#
_entry.id   AF-A0A8I6SVI6-F1
#
_cell.length_a   1.000
_cell.length_b   1.000
_cell.length_c   1.000
_cell.angle_alpha   90.00
_cell.angle_beta   90.00
_cell.angle_gamma   90.00
#
_symmetry.space_group_name_H-M   'P 1'
#
loop_
_entity.id
_entity.type
_entity.pdbx_description
1 polymer ?
#
loop_
_entity_poly.entity_id
_entity_poly.type
_entity_poly.pdbx_seq_one_letter_code
_entity_poly.pdbx_strand_id
1 'polypeptide(L)'
;MLNCEIHYDKFHQRLVRGTFRLNQVLDDHSMKRKFHFSNGNIVKKVGLFESFLAMELTPEWNQLELNLQHLTNKLYGTKFQECTRIHIHPNCRLRRIYFSDKHYDECELPDLFKLFRSEKSPDSLLQDTSRDD
;
A
#
# COMPACT_ATOMS: atom_id res chain seq x y z
N MET A 1 -12.84 5.37 -6.24
CA MET A 1 -11.93 6.04 -5.28
C MET A 1 -10.60 5.35 -5.49
N LEU A 2 -9.49 6.05 -5.78
CA LEU A 2 -8.24 5.33 -6.06
C LEU A 2 -7.51 5.02 -4.76
N ASN A 3 -7.42 3.74 -4.42
CA ASN A 3 -6.60 3.21 -3.36
C ASN A 3 -5.29 2.68 -3.96
N CYS A 4 -4.17 2.96 -3.31
CA CYS A 4 -2.87 2.44 -3.67
C CYS A 4 -2.44 1.47 -2.58
N GLU A 5 -2.28 0.20 -2.94
CA GLU A 5 -1.92 -0.87 -2.01
C GLU A 5 -0.49 -1.34 -2.28
N ILE A 6 0.30 -1.38 -1.22
CA ILE A 6 1.75 -1.60 -1.30
C ILE A 6 2.14 -2.62 -0.27
N HIS A 7 2.69 -3.73 -0.75
CA HIS A 7 3.19 -4.80 0.10
C HIS A 7 4.69 -4.60 0.27
N TYR A 8 5.07 -4.21 1.49
CA TYR A 8 6.43 -3.83 1.84
C TYR A 8 6.91 -4.62 3.05
N ASP A 9 8.17 -5.03 3.01
CA ASP A 9 8.86 -5.67 4.12
C ASP A 9 10.01 -4.76 4.56
N LYS A 10 10.01 -4.50 5.87
CA LYS A 10 11.06 -3.73 6.53
C LYS A 10 12.24 -4.68 6.74
N PHE A 11 13.20 -4.60 5.83
CA PHE A 11 14.46 -5.32 5.95
C PHE A 11 15.08 -5.08 7.34
N HIS A 12 15.37 -6.18 8.06
CA HIS A 12 15.71 -6.25 9.49
C HIS A 12 17.02 -5.54 9.90
N GLN A 13 17.56 -4.64 9.07
CA GLN A 13 18.68 -3.79 9.47
C GLN A 13 18.22 -2.76 10.51
N ARG A 14 18.59 -3.05 11.76
CA ARG A 14 18.32 -2.35 13.02
C ARG A 14 18.61 -0.83 13.06
N LEU A 15 18.98 -0.18 11.95
CA LEU A 15 19.49 1.20 11.95
C LEU A 15 19.06 2.09 10.77
N VAL A 16 18.20 1.66 9.84
CA VAL A 16 17.85 2.51 8.68
C VAL A 16 16.45 3.11 8.82
N ARG A 17 16.38 4.44 8.87
CA ARG A 17 15.13 5.20 8.67
C ARG A 17 14.67 5.01 7.23
N GLY A 18 13.88 3.96 6.99
CA GLY A 18 13.15 3.79 5.73
C GLY A 18 12.23 4.99 5.52
N THR A 19 12.59 5.87 4.60
CA THR A 19 11.73 6.97 4.17
C THR A 19 11.02 6.51 2.91
N PHE A 20 9.70 6.37 2.99
CA PHE A 20 8.88 5.98 1.86
C PHE A 20 8.27 7.25 1.23
N ARG A 21 8.84 7.76 0.14
CA ARG A 21 8.31 8.98 -0.50
C ARG A 21 7.23 8.62 -1.51
N LEU A 22 5.96 8.60 -1.10
CA LEU A 22 4.92 8.15 -2.00
C LEU A 22 4.01 9.25 -2.54
N ASN A 23 3.92 9.23 -3.87
CA ASN A 23 2.93 9.85 -4.73
C ASN A 23 3.05 11.35 -4.90
N GLN A 24 3.42 11.71 -6.13
CA GLN A 24 3.01 12.96 -6.72
C GLN A 24 1.56 12.79 -7.18
N VAL A 25 0.66 13.48 -6.49
CA VAL A 25 -0.77 13.52 -6.76
C VAL A 25 -1.12 14.83 -7.42
N LEU A 26 -2.00 14.77 -8.42
CA LEU A 26 -2.63 15.94 -9.01
C LEU A 26 -4.01 16.15 -8.37
N ASP A 27 -4.22 17.37 -7.91
CA ASP A 27 -5.50 17.81 -7.35
C ASP A 27 -6.35 18.54 -8.40
N ASP A 28 -7.65 18.71 -8.11
CA ASP A 28 -8.62 19.51 -8.87
C ASP A 28 -8.14 20.92 -9.27
N HIS A 29 -7.36 21.59 -8.41
CA HIS A 29 -6.74 22.87 -8.70
C HIS A 29 -5.48 22.76 -9.59
N SER A 30 -5.24 21.62 -10.23
CA SER A 30 -4.05 21.31 -11.03
C SER A 30 -2.72 21.48 -10.27
N MET A 31 -2.78 21.40 -8.94
CA MET A 31 -1.61 21.47 -8.08
C MET A 31 -1.02 20.08 -7.85
N LYS A 32 0.29 19.98 -8.00
CA LYS A 32 1.03 18.74 -7.75
C LYS A 32 1.46 18.68 -6.29
N ARG A 33 0.90 17.74 -5.54
CA ARG A 33 1.22 17.52 -4.13
C ARG A 33 2.01 16.24 -3.95
N LYS A 34 2.89 16.22 -2.96
CA LYS A 34 3.69 15.04 -2.63
C LYS A 34 3.34 14.55 -1.24
N PHE A 35 3.08 13.25 -1.12
CA PHE A 35 2.99 12.61 0.17
C PHE A 35 4.31 11.90 0.50
N HIS A 36 4.71 12.00 1.75
CA HIS A 36 5.95 11.42 2.25
C HIS A 36 5.57 10.62 3.46
N PHE A 37 5.75 9.31 3.42
CA PHE A 37 5.46 8.47 4.56
C PHE A 37 6.77 7.97 5.16
N SER A 38 6.90 7.98 6.48
CA SER A 38 8.17 7.61 7.11
C SER A 38 7.95 6.93 8.43
N ASN A 39 8.80 5.92 8.71
CA ASN A 39 8.79 5.18 9.96
C ASN A 39 9.48 5.92 11.13
N GLY A 40 10.10 7.07 10.87
CA GLY A 40 10.99 7.75 11.82
C GLY A 40 10.43 9.03 12.44
N ASN A 41 9.32 9.55 11.93
CA ASN A 41 8.74 10.81 12.39
C ASN A 41 7.38 10.53 13.01
N ILE A 42 7.17 10.94 14.26
CA ILE A 42 5.87 10.82 14.96
C ILE A 42 4.96 12.00 14.54
N VAL A 43 5.54 13.11 14.09
CA VAL A 43 4.81 14.35 13.79
C VAL A 43 4.38 14.40 12.32
N LYS A 44 3.08 14.61 12.11
CA LYS A 44 2.52 14.92 10.78
C LYS A 44 2.87 16.38 10.45
N LYS A 45 3.59 16.61 9.36
CA LYS A 45 3.88 17.96 8.86
C LYS A 45 3.15 18.17 7.55
N VAL A 46 2.15 19.05 7.55
CA VAL A 46 1.35 19.36 6.37
C VAL A 46 1.82 20.68 5.81
N GLY A 47 2.51 20.66 4.68
CA GLY A 47 2.87 21.83 3.90
C GLY A 47 2.02 21.93 2.65
N LEU A 48 1.96 23.13 2.04
CA LEU A 48 1.14 23.41 0.86
C LEU A 48 1.38 22.43 -0.30
N PHE A 49 2.64 22.07 -0.58
CA PHE A 49 2.98 21.16 -1.67
C PHE A 49 3.42 19.77 -1.21
N GLU A 50 3.92 19.66 0.02
CA GLU A 50 4.50 18.41 0.53
C GLU A 50 3.93 18.12 1.92
N SER A 51 3.45 16.90 2.12
CA SER A 51 2.95 16.41 3.39
C SER A 51 3.77 15.22 3.87
N PHE A 52 4.23 15.28 5.12
CA PHE A 52 4.95 14.21 5.80
C PHE A 52 4.01 13.52 6.79
N LEU A 53 3.82 12.23 6.57
CA LEU A 53 2.94 11.34 7.32
C LEU A 53 3.79 10.30 8.05
N ALA A 54 3.49 10.14 9.33
CA ALA A 54 4.05 9.07 10.16
C ALA A 54 3.41 7.74 9.77
N MET A 55 4.21 6.69 9.67
CA MET A 55 3.72 5.30 9.63
C MET A 55 4.47 4.48 10.66
N GLU A 56 3.80 3.50 11.21
CA GLU A 56 4.42 2.50 12.08
C GLU A 56 4.44 1.18 11.31
N LEU A 57 5.64 0.63 11.11
CA LEU A 57 5.84 -0.60 10.36
C LEU A 57 6.21 -1.72 11.33
N THR A 58 5.55 -2.85 11.22
CA THR A 58 5.93 -4.07 11.95
C THR A 58 7.20 -4.68 11.32
N PRO A 59 7.96 -5.53 12.03
CA PRO A 59 9.13 -6.22 11.46
C PRO A 59 8.80 -7.32 10.45
N GLU A 60 7.53 -7.51 10.08
CA GLU A 60 7.07 -8.52 9.13
C GLU A 60 6.69 -7.92 7.76
N TRP A 61 6.02 -8.72 6.92
CA TRP A 61 5.35 -8.19 5.73
C TRP A 61 4.19 -7.29 6.16
N ASN A 62 4.24 -6.05 5.70
CA ASN A 62 3.21 -5.08 5.96
C ASN A 62 2.45 -4.77 4.67
N GLN A 63 1.13 -4.59 4.81
CA GLN A 63 0.25 -4.08 3.76
C GLN A 63 -0.06 -2.62 4.06
N LEU A 64 0.40 -1.72 3.19
CA LEU A 64 0.08 -0.30 3.28
C LEU A 64 -1.04 0.01 2.29
N GLU A 65 -2.18 0.41 2.82
CA GLU A 65 -3.31 0.86 2.03
C GLU A 65 -3.45 2.37 2.10
N LEU A 66 -3.38 3.00 0.94
CA LEU A 66 -3.40 4.44 0.84
C LEU A 66 -4.60 4.88 0.05
N ASN A 67 -5.62 5.34 0.77
CA ASN A 67 -6.74 6.02 0.17
C ASN A 67 -6.31 7.45 -0.20
N LEU A 68 -5.88 7.62 -1.45
CA LEU A 68 -5.34 8.90 -1.93
C LEU A 68 -6.41 10.00 -1.89
N GLN A 69 -7.66 9.64 -2.20
CA GLN A 69 -8.78 10.57 -2.15
C GLN A 69 -9.11 11.04 -0.73
N HIS A 70 -9.06 10.15 0.25
CA HIS A 70 -9.24 10.53 1.65
C HIS A 70 -8.08 11.40 2.15
N LEU A 71 -6.85 11.07 1.75
CA LEU A 71 -5.66 11.83 2.15
C LEU A 71 -5.65 13.25 1.58
N THR A 72 -5.95 13.44 0.30
CA THR A 72 -6.01 14.78 -0.31
C THR A 72 -7.10 15.62 0.34
N ASN A 73 -8.29 15.05 0.51
CA ASN A 73 -9.41 15.77 1.11
C ASN A 73 -9.12 16.15 2.58
N LYS A 74 -8.54 15.24 3.35
CA LYS A 74 -8.23 15.48 4.77
C LYS A 74 -7.11 16.49 5.00
N LEU A 75 -6.10 16.50 4.14
CA LEU A 75 -4.91 17.35 4.33
C LEU A 75 -5.05 18.71 3.65
N TYR A 76 -5.77 18.76 2.53
CA TYR A 76 -5.81 19.93 1.66
C TYR A 76 -7.22 20.42 1.34
N GLY A 77 -8.27 19.65 1.67
CA GLY A 77 -9.66 19.99 1.34
C GLY A 77 -10.00 19.88 -0.15
N THR A 78 -9.15 19.21 -0.93
CA THR A 78 -9.22 19.13 -2.40
C THR A 78 -9.55 17.72 -2.87
N LYS A 79 -10.08 17.62 -4.10
CA LYS A 79 -10.38 16.33 -4.73
C LYS A 79 -9.14 15.78 -5.42
N PHE A 80 -8.87 14.49 -5.15
CA PHE A 80 -7.89 13.71 -5.89
C PHE A 80 -8.34 13.54 -7.34
N GLN A 81 -7.45 13.81 -8.29
CA GLN A 81 -7.68 13.58 -9.71
C GLN A 81 -6.90 12.36 -10.21
N GLU A 82 -5.58 12.39 -10.10
CA GLU A 82 -4.71 11.31 -10.57
C GLU A 82 -3.42 11.18 -9.76
N CYS A 83 -2.82 10.01 -9.84
CA CYS A 83 -1.48 9.75 -9.30
C CYS A 83 -0.49 9.75 -10.46
N THR A 84 0.36 10.78 -10.53
CA THR A 84 1.31 10.94 -11.64
C THR A 84 2.54 10.04 -11.47
N ARG A 85 3.08 9.91 -10.24
CA ARG A 85 4.34 9.18 -10.03
C ARG A 85 4.50 8.63 -8.62
N ILE A 86 4.94 7.38 -8.52
CA ILE A 86 5.36 6.75 -7.27
C ILE A 86 6.89 6.79 -7.16
N HIS A 87 7.42 7.23 -6.02
CA HIS A 87 8.85 7.13 -5.71
C HIS A 87 9.03 6.12 -4.59
N ILE A 88 10.07 5.30 -4.71
CA ILE A 88 10.39 4.31 -3.68
C ILE A 88 11.87 4.41 -3.38
N HIS A 89 12.20 4.50 -2.10
CA HIS A 89 13.58 4.63 -1.66
C HIS A 89 14.30 3.29 -1.58
N PRO A 90 15.65 3.32 -1.61
CA PRO A 90 16.46 2.16 -1.27
C PRO A 90 16.17 1.64 0.15
N ASN A 91 16.49 0.37 0.41
CA ASN A 91 16.30 -0.34 1.68
C ASN A 91 14.84 -0.73 2.03
N CYS A 92 13.99 -0.92 1.02
CA CYS A 92 12.71 -1.62 1.18
C CYS A 92 12.68 -2.88 0.31
N ARG A 93 12.06 -3.94 0.80
CA ARG A 93 11.73 -5.10 -0.02
C ARG A 93 10.27 -4.99 -0.45
N LEU A 94 10.06 -4.83 -1.75
CA LEU A 94 8.71 -4.77 -2.32
C LEU A 94 8.31 -6.15 -2.80
N ARG A 95 7.06 -6.52 -2.56
CA ARG A 95 6.46 -7.71 -3.17
C ARG A 95 5.54 -7.33 -4.31
N ARG A 96 4.62 -6.39 -4.05
CA ARG A 96 3.57 -5.98 -4.99
C ARG A 96 3.18 -4.53 -4.74
N ILE A 97 2.82 -3.85 -5.82
CA ILE A 97 2.20 -2.53 -5.83
C ILE A 97 1.06 -2.60 -6.83
N TYR A 98 -0.13 -2.25 -6.39
CA TYR A 98 -1.30 -2.19 -7.27
C TYR A 98 -2.22 -1.06 -6.84
N PHE A 99 -3.07 -0.65 -7.78
CA PHE A 99 -4.15 0.28 -7.51
C PHE A 99 -5.47 -0.49 -7.47
N SER A 100 -6.33 -0.13 -6.53
CA SER A 100 -7.65 -0.70 -6.33
C SER A 100 -8.69 0.41 -6.27
N ASP A 101 -9.91 0.13 -6.73
CA ASP A 101 -11.01 1.12 -6.72
C ASP A 101 -11.74 1.18 -5.38
N LYS A 102 -11.57 0.15 -4.56
CA LYS A 102 -12.15 -0.02 -3.23
C LYS A 102 -11.19 -0.84 -2.36
N HIS A 103 -11.41 -0.81 -1.05
CA HIS A 103 -10.79 -1.76 -0.14
C HIS A 103 -11.37 -3.14 -0.43
N TYR A 104 -10.51 -4.12 -0.69
CA TYR A 104 -10.91 -5.51 -0.91
C TYR A 104 -10.43 -6.34 0.29
N ASP A 105 -11.33 -7.12 0.87
CA ASP A 105 -10.98 -8.08 1.90
C ASP A 105 -10.16 -9.25 1.32
N GLU A 106 -9.38 -9.93 2.17
CA GLU A 106 -8.53 -11.06 1.74
C GLU A 106 -9.31 -12.17 1.04
N CYS A 107 -10.60 -12.34 1.35
CA CYS A 107 -11.47 -13.33 0.70
C CYS A 107 -11.82 -12.98 -0.75
N GLU A 108 -11.94 -11.69 -1.06
CA GLU A 108 -12.26 -11.19 -2.40
C GLU A 108 -11.00 -11.04 -3.27
N LEU A 109 -9.82 -10.91 -2.64
CA LEU A 109 -8.55 -10.85 -3.37
C LEU A 109 -8.28 -12.17 -4.10
N PRO A 110 -7.87 -12.13 -5.37
CA PRO A 110 -7.28 -13.31 -6.02
C PRO A 110 -6.05 -13.79 -5.25
N ASP A 111 -5.75 -15.10 -5.29
CA ASP A 111 -4.58 -15.69 -4.61
C ASP A 111 -3.25 -15.04 -5.03
N LEU A 112 -3.21 -14.44 -6.22
CA LEU A 112 -2.06 -13.68 -6.72
C LEU A 112 -1.85 -12.37 -5.95
N PHE A 113 -2.84 -11.83 -5.25
CA PHE A 113 -2.71 -10.57 -4.50
C PHE A 113 -2.62 -10.80 -3.00
N LYS A 114 -3.15 -11.91 -2.46
CA LYS A 114 -3.08 -12.24 -1.02
C LYS A 114 -1.65 -12.19 -0.45
N LEU A 115 -1.53 -11.63 0.76
CA LEU A 115 -0.26 -11.49 1.49
C LEU A 115 0.26 -12.87 1.91
N PHE A 116 -0.60 -13.66 2.54
CA PHE A 116 -0.31 -15.05 2.86
C PHE A 116 -0.86 -15.95 1.76
N ARG A 117 0.03 -16.72 1.12
CA ARG A 117 -0.42 -17.82 0.27
C ARG A 117 -0.97 -18.85 1.26
N SER A 118 -2.28 -19.10 1.24
CA SER A 118 -2.79 -20.34 1.80
C SER A 118 -2.04 -21.46 1.07
N GLU A 119 -1.13 -22.14 1.75
CA GLU A 119 -0.73 -23.46 1.31
C GLU A 119 -2.00 -24.29 1.34
N LYS A 120 -2.66 -24.45 0.20
CA LYS A 120 -3.58 -25.56 0.05
C LYS A 120 -2.71 -26.78 0.21
N SER A 121 -2.84 -27.46 1.36
CA SER A 121 -2.28 -28.79 1.53
C SER A 121 -2.75 -29.65 0.34
N PRO A 122 -1.89 -30.51 -0.22
CA PRO A 122 -2.20 -31.32 -1.39
C PRO A 122 -3.29 -32.38 -1.16
N ASP A 123 -3.98 -32.39 -0.02
CA ASP A 123 -4.95 -33.41 0.39
C ASP A 123 -6.36 -33.24 -0.20
N SER A 124 -6.62 -32.20 -0.99
CA SER A 124 -7.94 -31.99 -1.63
C SER A 124 -8.07 -32.56 -3.06
N LEU A 125 -7.05 -33.24 -3.58
CA LEU A 125 -7.06 -33.83 -4.93
C LEU A 125 -7.46 -35.33 -4.98
N LEU A 126 -7.91 -35.92 -3.87
CA LEU A 126 -8.26 -37.36 -3.80
C LEU A 126 -9.74 -37.63 -3.48
N GLN A 127 -10.68 -36.86 -4.03
CA GLN A 127 -12.12 -37.16 -3.90
C GLN A 127 -12.92 -37.25 -5.21
N ASP A 128 -12.29 -37.25 -6.38
CA ASP A 128 -13.00 -37.36 -7.68
C ASP A 128 -12.77 -38.70 -8.43
N THR A 129 -12.43 -39.78 -7.72
CA THR A 129 -12.39 -41.13 -8.33
C THR A 129 -13.11 -42.16 -7.47
N SER A 130 -14.42 -42.03 -7.29
CA SER A 130 -15.32 -43.16 -6.98
C SER A 130 -16.78 -42.73 -6.90
N ARG A 131 -17.44 -42.71 -8.06
CA ARG A 131 -18.85 -43.07 -8.24
C ARG A 131 -19.21 -42.83 -9.69
N ASP A 132 -19.26 -43.92 -10.44
CA ASP A 132 -20.33 -44.25 -11.40
C ASP A 132 -20.07 -45.71 -11.82
N ASP A 133 -20.80 -46.61 -11.15
CA ASP A 133 -21.07 -47.97 -11.61
C ASP A 133 -22.10 -47.95 -12.74
#